data_AF-D4D8P9-F1
#
_entry.id   AF-D4D8P9-F1
#
_cell.length_a   1.000
_cell.length_b   1.000
_cell.length_c   1.000
_cell.angle_alpha   90.00
_cell.angle_beta   90.00
_cell.angle_gamma   90.00
#
_symmetry.space_group_name_H-M   'P 1'
#
loop_
_entity.id
_entity.type
_entity.pdbx_description
1 polymer ?
#
loop_
_entity_poly.entity_id
_entity_poly.type
_entity_poly.pdbx_seq_one_letter_code
_entity_poly.pdbx_strand_id
1 'polypeptide(L)'
;MYGVKWRAVALILSFIASNQLELLKRKPSDLRRYAAWSSTIKARYGNIANFLCKERLHWPIDRDPQTLCQNPTLFADPRDYKILRNDWPYGLTPDITHMCVWVKNRIDTTPETGDVTEESRALIDDFVHRTFTSHLSGFSDAADRVIWFKNWTALQSIRSLEHIHVLVRDIPDKVIVEWTGEEARELSQPDGALL
;
A
#
# COMPACT_ATOMS: atom_id res chain seq x y z
N MET A 1 24.27 -2.41 -18.98
CA MET A 1 24.26 -1.73 -17.66
C MET A 1 23.14 -2.30 -16.77
N TYR A 2 23.13 -3.63 -16.54
CA TYR A 2 22.01 -4.35 -15.90
C TYR A 2 22.17 -4.56 -14.37
N GLY A 3 23.29 -4.16 -13.75
CA GLY A 3 23.61 -4.54 -12.37
C GLY A 3 23.03 -3.68 -11.23
N VAL A 4 22.56 -2.46 -11.51
CA VAL A 4 22.07 -1.54 -10.45
C VAL A 4 20.60 -1.79 -10.10
N LYS A 5 19.77 -2.11 -11.10
CA LYS A 5 18.32 -2.32 -10.92
C LYS A 5 18.01 -3.56 -10.07
N TRP A 6 18.72 -4.67 -10.30
CA TRP A 6 18.56 -5.89 -9.50
C TRP A 6 18.97 -5.71 -8.03
N ARG A 7 19.97 -4.87 -7.75
CA ARG A 7 20.43 -4.63 -6.37
C ARG A 7 19.39 -3.93 -5.51
N ALA A 8 18.66 -2.96 -6.06
CA ALA A 8 17.66 -2.22 -5.29
C ALA A 8 16.46 -3.10 -4.91
N VAL A 9 15.97 -3.93 -5.85
CA VAL A 9 14.87 -4.87 -5.61
C VAL A 9 15.32 -5.98 -4.67
N ALA A 10 16.50 -6.56 -4.87
CA ALA A 10 17.07 -7.55 -3.96
C ALA A 10 17.27 -6.97 -2.54
N LEU A 11 17.61 -5.69 -2.43
CA LEU A 11 17.73 -5.01 -1.14
C LEU A 11 16.35 -4.81 -0.47
N ILE A 12 15.34 -4.36 -1.21
CA ILE A 12 13.96 -4.25 -0.70
C ILE A 12 13.43 -5.61 -0.26
N LEU A 13 13.62 -6.65 -1.10
CA LEU A 13 13.28 -8.03 -0.78
C LEU A 13 14.04 -8.50 0.45
N SER A 14 15.32 -8.17 0.59
CA SER A 14 16.10 -8.54 1.78
C SER A 14 15.57 -7.89 3.04
N PHE A 15 15.13 -6.61 2.99
CA PHE A 15 14.54 -5.93 4.14
C PHE A 15 13.16 -6.49 4.50
N ILE A 16 12.37 -6.89 3.52
CA ILE A 16 11.07 -7.53 3.79
C ILE A 16 11.29 -8.93 4.35
N ALA A 17 12.19 -9.72 3.75
CA ALA A 17 12.53 -11.07 4.20
C ALA A 17 13.20 -11.09 5.58
N SER A 18 14.01 -10.09 5.91
CA SER A 18 14.64 -9.93 7.22
C SER A 18 13.74 -9.24 8.25
N ASN A 19 12.51 -8.88 7.87
CA ASN A 19 11.57 -8.14 8.70
C ASN A 19 12.25 -6.84 9.26
N GLN A 20 12.87 -6.06 8.38
CA GLN A 20 13.51 -4.77 8.65
C GLN A 20 12.78 -3.63 7.91
N LEU A 21 11.46 -3.56 8.09
CA LEU A 21 10.60 -2.61 7.37
C LEU A 21 10.93 -1.15 7.68
N GLU A 22 11.58 -0.87 8.82
CA GLU A 22 12.05 0.46 9.22
C GLU A 22 13.09 1.06 8.26
N LEU A 23 13.73 0.23 7.44
CA LEU A 23 14.69 0.66 6.43
C LEU A 23 13.99 1.19 5.17
N LEU A 24 12.71 0.89 4.97
CA LEU A 24 11.90 1.42 3.88
C LEU A 24 11.45 2.85 4.19
N LYS A 25 12.36 3.81 3.95
CA LYS A 25 12.15 5.23 4.25
C LYS A 25 11.80 6.04 3.02
N ARG A 26 11.12 7.17 3.25
CA ARG A 26 10.92 8.21 2.24
C ARG A 26 12.24 8.96 1.99
N LYS A 27 12.38 9.56 0.80
CA LYS A 27 13.46 10.52 0.55
C LYS A 27 13.34 11.67 1.58
N PRO A 28 14.45 12.24 2.06
CA PRO A 28 14.39 13.33 3.05
C PRO A 28 13.54 14.53 2.63
N SER A 29 13.53 14.87 1.33
CA SER A 29 12.65 15.90 0.77
C SER A 29 11.17 15.56 0.91
N ASP A 30 10.82 14.32 0.58
CA ASP A 30 9.44 13.83 0.60
C ASP A 30 8.96 13.63 2.03
N LEU A 31 9.85 13.28 2.96
CA LEU A 31 9.54 13.22 4.39
C LEU A 31 9.14 14.60 4.94
N ARG A 32 9.86 15.68 4.55
CA ARG A 32 9.50 17.05 4.94
C ARG A 32 8.15 17.48 4.34
N ARG A 33 7.93 17.19 3.06
CA ARG A 33 6.65 17.46 2.38
C ARG A 33 5.50 16.69 3.04
N TYR A 34 5.71 15.42 3.39
CA TYR A 34 4.73 14.60 4.10
C TYR A 34 4.40 15.18 5.48
N ALA A 35 5.39 15.66 6.24
CA ALA A 35 5.15 16.27 7.54
C ALA A 35 4.27 17.54 7.42
N ALA A 36 4.57 18.41 6.45
CA ALA A 36 3.78 19.62 6.17
C ALA A 36 2.35 19.29 5.74
N TRP A 37 2.20 18.35 4.79
CA TRP A 37 0.90 17.83 4.37
C TRP A 37 0.12 17.21 5.53
N SER A 38 0.75 16.35 6.31
CA SER A 38 0.14 15.66 7.44
C SER A 38 -0.43 16.64 8.46
N SER A 39 0.30 17.71 8.75
CA SER A 39 -0.16 18.77 9.65
C SER A 39 -1.44 19.44 9.11
N THR A 40 -1.44 19.79 7.82
CA THR A 40 -2.59 20.45 7.16
C THR A 40 -3.81 19.53 7.12
N ILE A 41 -3.63 18.27 6.77
CA ILE A 41 -4.70 17.26 6.74
C ILE A 41 -5.27 17.02 8.14
N LYS A 42 -4.43 16.91 9.16
CA LYS A 42 -4.89 16.76 10.55
C LYS A 42 -5.69 17.98 11.01
N ALA A 43 -5.28 19.20 10.66
CA ALA A 43 -6.03 20.41 10.98
C ALA A 43 -7.41 20.44 10.30
N ARG A 44 -7.52 19.98 9.04
CA ARG A 44 -8.76 20.05 8.25
C ARG A 44 -9.73 18.90 8.49
N TYR A 45 -9.22 17.68 8.68
CA TYR A 45 -10.01 16.45 8.77
C TYR A 45 -9.98 15.81 10.17
N GLY A 46 -9.24 16.39 11.11
CA GLY A 46 -8.97 15.85 12.45
C GLY A 46 -7.85 14.80 12.45
N ASN A 47 -7.86 13.88 11.50
CA ASN A 47 -6.81 12.88 11.30
C ASN A 47 -6.70 12.43 9.83
N ILE A 48 -5.63 11.71 9.49
CA ILE A 48 -5.40 11.23 8.12
C ILE A 48 -6.42 10.15 7.71
N ALA A 49 -6.88 9.30 8.63
CA ALA A 49 -7.86 8.27 8.33
C ALA A 49 -9.19 8.89 7.85
N ASN A 50 -9.65 9.97 8.48
CA ASN A 50 -10.84 10.72 8.05
C ASN A 50 -10.68 11.29 6.65
N PHE A 51 -9.50 11.85 6.32
CA PHE A 51 -9.19 12.29 4.97
C PHE A 51 -9.24 11.13 3.97
N LEU A 52 -8.60 10.01 4.27
CA LEU A 52 -8.62 8.84 3.40
C LEU A 52 -10.03 8.31 3.20
N CYS A 53 -10.78 8.09 4.28
CA CYS A 53 -12.17 7.63 4.21
C CYS A 53 -13.02 8.56 3.35
N LYS A 54 -12.93 9.88 3.56
CA LYS A 54 -13.76 10.85 2.85
C LYS A 54 -13.35 11.07 1.39
N GLU A 55 -12.08 11.39 1.16
CA GLU A 55 -11.60 11.89 -0.13
C GLU A 55 -11.09 10.76 -1.04
N ARG A 56 -10.66 9.62 -0.48
CA ARG A 56 -9.96 8.57 -1.25
C ARG A 56 -10.71 7.25 -1.32
N LEU A 57 -11.18 6.74 -0.19
CA LEU A 57 -11.85 5.45 -0.08
C LEU A 57 -13.36 5.58 -0.29
N HIS A 58 -13.92 6.75 0.00
CA HIS A 58 -15.36 7.03 0.08
C HIS A 58 -16.09 6.06 1.04
N TRP A 59 -15.44 5.77 2.17
CA TRP A 59 -16.02 5.01 3.27
C TRP A 59 -16.60 5.98 4.32
N PRO A 60 -17.72 5.64 4.98
CA PRO A 60 -18.28 6.45 6.06
C PRO A 60 -17.26 6.68 7.17
N ILE A 61 -17.08 7.94 7.60
CA ILE A 61 -16.13 8.33 8.65
C ILE A 61 -16.68 8.08 10.07
N ASP A 62 -17.99 7.91 10.20
CA ASP A 62 -18.75 7.78 11.44
C ASP A 62 -18.99 6.31 11.84
N ARG A 63 -18.49 5.36 11.05
CA ARG A 63 -18.63 3.93 11.29
C ARG A 63 -17.31 3.21 11.16
N ASP A 64 -17.12 2.17 11.97
CA ASP A 64 -15.99 1.26 11.84
C ASP A 64 -16.10 0.51 10.49
N PRO A 65 -15.07 0.59 9.61
CA PRO A 65 -15.05 -0.15 8.35
C PRO A 65 -15.37 -1.64 8.50
N GLN A 66 -14.96 -2.29 9.60
CA GLN A 66 -15.22 -3.70 9.85
C GLN A 66 -16.72 -4.03 9.94
N THR A 67 -17.54 -3.08 10.40
CA THR A 67 -19.00 -3.23 10.45
C THR A 67 -19.68 -3.08 9.08
N LEU A 68 -18.93 -2.64 8.06
CA LEU A 68 -19.40 -2.42 6.70
C LEU A 68 -18.91 -3.49 5.72
N CYS A 69 -18.18 -4.50 6.21
CA CYS A 69 -17.76 -5.64 5.41
C CYS A 69 -18.97 -6.37 4.84
N GLN A 70 -18.94 -6.63 3.53
CA GLN A 70 -19.91 -7.46 2.83
C GLN A 70 -19.58 -8.94 2.99
N ASN A 71 -18.29 -9.27 3.14
CA ASN A 71 -17.82 -10.63 3.37
C ASN A 71 -16.78 -10.64 4.51
N PRO A 72 -16.90 -11.52 5.52
CA PRO A 72 -15.92 -11.61 6.59
C PRO A 72 -14.55 -12.13 6.12
N THR A 73 -14.49 -12.90 5.02
CA THR A 73 -13.24 -13.42 4.45
C THR A 73 -12.44 -12.29 3.78
N LEU A 74 -11.18 -12.18 4.19
CA LEU A 74 -10.26 -11.14 3.72
C LEU A 74 -10.14 -11.15 2.18
N PHE A 75 -10.35 -9.98 1.56
CA PHE A 75 -10.33 -9.75 0.10
C PHE A 75 -11.35 -10.56 -0.74
N ALA A 76 -12.36 -11.19 -0.13
CA ALA A 76 -13.32 -12.00 -0.87
C ALA A 76 -14.37 -11.18 -1.64
N ASP A 77 -14.68 -9.95 -1.19
CA ASP A 77 -15.62 -9.05 -1.87
C ASP A 77 -14.92 -7.77 -2.34
N PRO A 78 -15.04 -7.38 -3.63
CA PRO A 78 -14.42 -6.17 -4.16
C PRO A 78 -14.96 -4.87 -3.54
N ARG A 79 -16.10 -4.91 -2.84
CA ARG A 79 -16.64 -3.75 -2.10
C ARG A 79 -15.95 -3.53 -0.75
N ASP A 80 -15.12 -4.47 -0.31
CA ASP A 80 -14.46 -4.42 0.99
C ASP A 80 -13.00 -3.98 0.92
N TYR A 81 -12.48 -3.72 -0.28
CA TYR A 81 -11.14 -3.17 -0.45
C TYR A 81 -11.07 -2.11 -1.54
N LYS A 82 -10.00 -1.32 -1.53
CA LYS A 82 -9.67 -0.37 -2.60
C LYS A 82 -8.17 -0.32 -2.81
N ILE A 83 -7.75 -0.44 -4.07
CA ILE A 83 -6.34 -0.35 -4.47
C ILE A 83 -6.09 1.10 -4.90
N LEU A 84 -5.09 1.75 -4.32
CA LEU A 84 -4.74 3.14 -4.62
C LEU A 84 -3.23 3.28 -4.83
N ARG A 85 -2.81 4.25 -5.63
CA ARG A 85 -1.40 4.68 -5.60
C ARG A 85 -1.10 5.25 -4.22
N ASN A 86 0.08 4.94 -3.68
CA ASN A 86 0.49 5.53 -2.41
C ASN A 86 0.83 7.01 -2.63
N ASP A 87 0.08 7.90 -1.97
CA ASP A 87 0.26 9.35 -2.07
C ASP A 87 1.62 9.84 -1.56
N TRP A 88 2.24 9.04 -0.69
CA TRP A 88 3.51 9.33 -0.05
C TRP A 88 4.38 8.07 -0.10
N PRO A 89 4.83 7.68 -1.31
CA PRO A 89 5.60 6.47 -1.54
C PRO A 89 6.98 6.58 -0.88
N TYR A 90 7.65 5.44 -0.77
CA TYR A 90 9.00 5.34 -0.24
C TYR A 90 10.02 5.82 -1.27
N GLY A 91 11.26 6.06 -0.83
CA GLY A 91 12.37 6.47 -1.69
C GLY A 91 12.88 5.32 -2.55
N LEU A 92 12.04 4.82 -3.45
CA LEU A 92 12.30 3.69 -4.34
C LEU A 92 12.90 4.18 -5.67
N THR A 93 13.38 3.23 -6.48
CA THR A 93 13.82 3.53 -7.84
C THR A 93 12.61 3.86 -8.73
N PRO A 94 12.77 4.69 -9.80
CA PRO A 94 11.64 5.15 -10.61
C PRO A 94 10.85 4.04 -11.32
N ASP A 95 11.45 2.85 -11.48
CA ASP A 95 10.79 1.67 -12.04
C ASP A 95 9.90 0.93 -11.03
N ILE A 96 9.81 1.36 -9.77
CA ILE A 96 8.93 0.75 -8.77
C ILE A 96 7.75 1.68 -8.49
N THR A 97 6.54 1.17 -8.74
CA THR A 97 5.30 1.81 -8.32
C THR A 97 4.88 1.27 -6.96
N HIS A 98 4.58 2.17 -6.03
CA HIS A 98 4.13 1.83 -4.68
C HIS A 98 2.63 2.10 -4.55
N MET A 99 1.87 1.06 -4.29
CA MET A 99 0.42 1.09 -4.06
C MET A 99 0.09 0.71 -2.61
N CYS A 100 -1.07 1.14 -2.15
CA CYS A 100 -1.69 0.64 -0.94
C CYS A 100 -2.99 -0.07 -1.31
N VAL A 101 -3.20 -1.26 -0.76
CA VAL A 101 -4.49 -1.95 -0.81
C VAL A 101 -5.13 -1.77 0.55
N TRP A 102 -6.14 -0.92 0.62
CA TRP A 102 -6.93 -0.65 1.81
C TRP A 102 -8.04 -1.68 1.92
N VAL A 103 -8.25 -2.25 3.10
CA VAL A 103 -9.27 -3.28 3.32
C VAL A 103 -10.08 -2.96 4.58
N LYS A 104 -11.38 -3.26 4.56
CA LYS A 104 -12.27 -3.08 5.69
C LYS A 104 -12.10 -4.17 6.74
N ASN A 105 -11.87 -5.40 6.29
CA ASN A 105 -11.63 -6.54 7.15
C ASN A 105 -10.38 -6.32 8.01
N ARG A 106 -10.39 -6.90 9.21
CA ARG A 106 -9.19 -7.01 10.02
C ARG A 106 -8.17 -7.92 9.34
N ILE A 107 -6.90 -7.55 9.41
CA ILE A 107 -5.79 -8.43 9.06
C ILE A 107 -5.19 -8.94 10.39
N ASP A 108 -5.35 -10.22 10.66
CA ASP A 108 -4.88 -10.79 11.91
C ASP A 108 -3.36 -10.90 11.94
N THR A 109 -2.79 -10.58 13.11
CA THR A 109 -1.35 -10.58 13.36
C THR A 109 -0.99 -11.45 14.54
N THR A 110 0.22 -12.01 14.54
CA THR A 110 0.79 -12.75 15.66
C THR A 110 1.02 -11.80 16.84
N PRO A 111 0.66 -12.18 18.08
CA PRO A 111 0.91 -11.35 19.26
C PRO A 111 2.40 -11.08 19.52
N GLU A 112 3.28 -12.01 19.16
CA GLU A 112 4.69 -12.01 19.52
C GLU A 112 5.51 -11.06 18.64
N THR A 113 5.25 -11.06 17.33
CA THR A 113 6.04 -10.30 16.35
C THR A 113 5.25 -9.16 15.70
N GLY A 114 3.92 -9.17 15.79
CA GLY A 114 3.06 -8.24 15.06
C GLY A 114 3.08 -8.45 13.54
N ASP A 115 3.64 -9.57 13.08
CA ASP A 115 3.57 -10.00 11.68
C ASP A 115 2.19 -10.61 11.40
N VAL A 116 1.80 -10.72 10.14
CA VAL A 116 0.51 -11.35 9.79
C VAL A 116 0.50 -12.83 10.18
N THR A 117 -0.66 -13.35 10.59
CA THR A 117 -0.83 -14.79 10.82
C THR A 117 -0.64 -15.58 9.53
N GLU A 118 -0.34 -16.87 9.62
CA GLU A 118 -0.19 -17.75 8.45
C GLU A 118 -1.48 -17.79 7.60
N GLU A 119 -2.65 -17.80 8.23
CA GLU A 119 -3.95 -17.73 7.56
C GLU A 119 -4.14 -16.40 6.81
N SER A 120 -3.91 -15.27 7.48
CA SER A 120 -3.97 -13.95 6.82
C SER A 120 -2.97 -13.86 5.67
N ARG A 121 -1.76 -14.40 5.85
CA ARG A 121 -0.72 -14.45 4.82
C ARG A 121 -1.18 -15.21 3.58
N ALA A 122 -1.75 -16.41 3.76
CA ALA A 122 -2.26 -17.20 2.64
C ALA A 122 -3.38 -16.47 1.87
N LEU A 123 -4.29 -15.78 2.57
CA LEU A 123 -5.35 -14.99 1.95
C LEU A 123 -4.81 -13.76 1.20
N ILE A 124 -3.79 -13.10 1.74
CA ILE A 124 -3.09 -12.00 1.08
C ILE A 124 -2.33 -12.50 -0.15
N ASP A 125 -1.60 -13.60 -0.04
CA ASP A 125 -0.82 -14.18 -1.14
C ASP A 125 -1.73 -14.59 -2.31
N ASP A 126 -2.86 -15.24 -2.03
CA ASP A 126 -3.85 -15.57 -3.06
C ASP A 126 -4.45 -14.30 -3.70
N PHE A 127 -4.75 -13.27 -2.90
CA PHE A 127 -5.22 -11.99 -3.41
C PHE A 127 -4.20 -11.31 -4.31
N VAL A 128 -2.93 -11.29 -3.89
CA VAL A 128 -1.86 -10.66 -4.66
C VAL A 128 -1.61 -11.44 -5.94
N HIS A 129 -1.64 -12.77 -5.89
CA HIS A 129 -1.49 -13.62 -7.05
C HIS A 129 -2.61 -13.39 -8.08
N ARG A 130 -3.88 -13.46 -7.65
CA ARG A 130 -5.03 -13.33 -8.56
C ARG A 130 -5.19 -11.92 -9.13
N THR A 131 -4.79 -10.89 -8.39
CA THR A 131 -5.00 -9.48 -8.76
C THR A 131 -3.83 -8.89 -9.53
N PHE A 132 -2.59 -9.20 -9.13
CA PHE A 132 -1.40 -8.59 -9.70
C PHE A 132 -0.61 -9.61 -10.54
N THR A 133 -0.15 -10.70 -9.93
CA THR A 133 0.82 -11.61 -10.60
C THR A 133 0.23 -12.31 -11.82
N SER A 134 -1.02 -12.76 -11.76
CA SER A 134 -1.70 -13.45 -12.87
C SER A 134 -1.86 -12.57 -14.12
N HIS A 135 -2.01 -11.26 -13.94
CA HIS A 135 -2.15 -10.26 -15.00
C HIS A 135 -0.81 -9.95 -15.69
N LEU A 136 0.30 -10.44 -15.11
CA LEU A 136 1.66 -10.26 -15.61
C LEU A 136 2.19 -11.50 -16.34
N SER A 137 1.31 -12.40 -16.82
CA SER A 137 1.70 -13.64 -17.51
C SER A 137 2.59 -13.44 -18.75
N GLY A 138 2.65 -12.23 -19.32
CA GLY A 138 3.58 -11.86 -20.40
C GLY A 138 5.03 -11.60 -19.94
N PHE A 139 5.30 -11.58 -18.63
CA PHE A 139 6.63 -11.38 -18.06
C PHE A 139 7.19 -12.71 -17.53
N SER A 140 8.38 -13.11 -17.98
CA SER A 140 9.04 -14.33 -17.49
C SER A 140 9.41 -14.26 -16.00
N ASP A 141 9.51 -13.06 -15.45
CA ASP A 141 9.84 -12.74 -14.06
C ASP A 141 8.64 -12.16 -13.28
N ALA A 142 7.40 -12.52 -13.65
CA ALA A 142 6.17 -11.98 -13.07
C ALA A 142 6.11 -12.04 -11.54
N ALA A 143 6.51 -13.18 -10.95
CA ALA A 143 6.53 -13.37 -9.50
C ALA A 143 7.50 -12.40 -8.80
N ASP A 144 8.66 -12.12 -9.42
CA ASP A 144 9.69 -11.23 -8.86
C ASP A 144 9.37 -9.75 -9.07
N ARG A 145 8.32 -9.43 -9.82
CA ARG A 145 7.87 -8.06 -10.09
C ARG A 145 6.88 -7.54 -9.07
N VAL A 146 6.28 -8.40 -8.25
CA VAL A 146 5.25 -8.04 -7.28
C VAL A 146 5.70 -8.41 -5.88
N ILE A 147 5.73 -7.44 -4.99
CA ILE A 147 6.10 -7.65 -3.59
C ILE A 147 5.03 -6.99 -2.74
N TRP A 148 4.62 -7.64 -1.66
CA TRP A 148 3.75 -7.03 -0.66
C TRP A 148 4.34 -7.13 0.73
N PHE A 149 3.94 -6.21 1.59
CA PHE A 149 4.24 -6.24 3.02
C PHE A 149 3.18 -5.46 3.79
N LYS A 150 3.04 -5.76 5.08
CA LYS A 150 2.28 -4.97 6.03
C LYS A 150 3.25 -4.33 7.02
N ASN A 151 3.22 -3.00 7.12
CA ASN A 151 4.00 -2.32 8.16
C ASN A 151 3.51 -2.76 9.54
N TRP A 152 4.42 -3.02 10.47
CA TRP A 152 4.04 -3.30 11.87
C TRP A 152 3.42 -2.05 12.51
N THR A 153 2.69 -2.24 13.60
CA THR A 153 1.96 -1.19 14.32
C THR A 153 2.83 0.03 14.66
N ALA A 154 4.12 -0.16 14.95
CA ALA A 154 5.06 0.92 15.26
C ALA A 154 5.39 1.81 14.05
N LEU A 155 5.34 1.28 12.83
CA LEU A 155 5.70 1.97 11.59
C LEU A 155 4.48 2.48 10.79
N GLN A 156 3.29 1.96 11.09
CA GLN A 156 2.06 2.42 10.47
C GLN A 156 1.76 3.87 10.81
N SER A 157 1.64 4.71 9.78
CA SER A 157 1.17 6.08 9.94
C SER A 157 -0.34 6.16 10.22
N ILE A 158 -1.11 5.14 9.82
CA ILE A 158 -2.57 5.08 9.98
C ILE A 158 -2.92 3.70 10.52
N ARG A 159 -3.25 3.62 11.80
CA ARG A 159 -3.56 2.34 12.49
C ARG A 159 -5.04 1.98 12.46
N SER A 160 -5.91 2.95 12.21
CA SER A 160 -7.36 2.77 12.22
C SER A 160 -7.92 2.21 10.91
N LEU A 161 -7.08 2.02 9.88
CA LEU A 161 -7.46 1.46 8.59
C LEU A 161 -6.48 0.38 8.20
N GLU A 162 -6.99 -0.82 7.93
CA GLU A 162 -6.17 -1.95 7.51
C GLU A 162 -5.70 -1.76 6.07
N HIS A 163 -4.43 -2.06 5.84
CA HIS A 163 -3.84 -2.01 4.52
C HIS A 163 -2.58 -2.87 4.43
N ILE A 164 -2.30 -3.30 3.20
CA ILE A 164 -1.00 -3.81 2.78
C ILE A 164 -0.39 -2.85 1.77
N HIS A 165 0.93 -2.82 1.73
CA HIS A 165 1.70 -2.15 0.70
C HIS A 165 2.01 -3.15 -0.42
N VAL A 166 1.85 -2.72 -1.67
CA VAL A 166 2.21 -3.51 -2.85
C VAL A 166 3.18 -2.69 -3.69
N LEU A 167 4.35 -3.26 -3.96
CA LEU A 167 5.36 -2.72 -4.84
C LEU A 167 5.35 -3.51 -6.14
N VAL A 168 5.21 -2.83 -7.26
CA VAL A 168 5.28 -3.45 -8.59
C VAL A 168 6.39 -2.82 -9.43
N ARG A 169 7.17 -3.67 -10.11
CA ARG A 169 8.34 -3.24 -10.88
C ARG A 169 8.08 -3.25 -12.38
N ASP A 170 8.37 -2.11 -13.00
CA ASP A 170 8.46 -1.93 -14.45
C ASP A 170 7.17 -2.42 -15.13
N ILE A 171 6.05 -2.02 -14.52
CA ILE A 171 4.69 -2.28 -14.99
C ILE A 171 4.21 -1.05 -15.76
N PRO A 172 3.70 -1.21 -17.00
CA PRO A 172 3.15 -0.10 -17.76
C PRO A 172 2.03 0.61 -17.02
N ASP A 173 2.01 1.94 -17.08
CA ASP A 173 1.09 2.76 -16.28
C ASP A 173 -0.38 2.42 -16.53
N LYS A 174 -0.75 2.06 -17.77
CA LYS A 174 -2.10 1.58 -18.12
C LYS A 174 -2.59 0.43 -17.22
N VAL A 175 -1.70 -0.48 -16.84
CA VAL A 175 -2.05 -1.62 -15.95
C VAL A 175 -2.22 -1.13 -14.52
N ILE A 176 -1.44 -0.13 -14.09
CA ILE A 176 -1.64 0.51 -12.79
C ILE A 176 -2.98 1.24 -12.74
N VAL A 177 -3.37 1.92 -13.82
CA VAL A 177 -4.69 2.58 -13.97
C VAL A 177 -5.81 1.54 -13.91
N GLU A 178 -5.66 0.39 -14.57
CA GLU A 178 -6.64 -0.71 -14.48
C GLU A 178 -6.85 -1.18 -13.03
N TRP A 179 -5.78 -1.29 -12.23
CA TRP A 179 -5.90 -1.68 -10.82
C TRP A 179 -6.44 -0.59 -9.90
N THR A 180 -6.08 0.67 -10.14
CA THR A 180 -6.32 1.77 -9.19
C THR A 180 -7.46 2.70 -9.56
N GLY A 181 -7.80 2.76 -10.85
CA GLY A 181 -8.61 3.83 -11.43
C GLY A 181 -7.92 5.21 -11.40
N GLU A 182 -6.61 5.27 -11.14
CA GLU A 182 -5.85 6.52 -10.98
C GLU A 182 -4.70 6.63 -12.00
N GLU A 183 -4.74 7.70 -12.81
CA GLU A 183 -3.63 8.12 -13.66
C GLU A 183 -2.35 8.38 -12.83
N ALA A 184 -1.19 8.29 -13.49
CA ALA A 184 0.06 8.73 -12.88
C ALA A 184 -0.02 10.20 -12.46
N ARG A 185 0.41 10.49 -11.23
CA ARG A 185 0.37 11.83 -10.66
C ARG A 185 1.58 12.16 -9.81
N GLU A 186 1.79 13.45 -9.58
CA GLU A 186 2.73 13.94 -8.58
C GLU A 186 2.25 13.61 -7.15
N LEU A 187 3.15 13.77 -6.17
CA LEU A 187 2.82 13.60 -4.75
C LEU A 187 1.70 14.56 -4.34
N SER A 188 0.86 14.10 -3.39
CA SER A 188 -0.23 14.92 -2.85
C SER A 188 0.25 16.29 -2.40
N GLN A 189 -0.48 17.33 -2.81
CA GLN A 189 -0.16 18.71 -2.46
C GLN A 189 -0.62 19.05 -1.04
N PRO A 190 -0.04 20.08 -0.38
CA PRO A 190 -0.33 20.40 1.03
C PRO A 190 -1.81 20.63 1.35
N ASP A 191 -2.60 21.08 0.39
CA ASP A 191 -4.05 21.34 0.50
C ASP A 191 -4.92 20.06 0.41
N GLY A 192 -4.29 18.92 0.11
CA GLY A 192 -4.95 17.63 -0.11
C GLY A 192 -5.49 17.45 -1.52
N ALA A 193 -5.24 18.39 -2.44
CA ALA A 193 -5.61 18.23 -3.84
C ALA A 193 -4.74 17.15 -4.50
N LEU A 194 -5.40 16.36 -5.36
CA LEU A 194 -4.78 15.45 -6.30
C LEU A 194 -4.65 16.22 -7.61
N LEU A 195 -3.42 16.41 -8.09
CA LEU A 195 -3.16 16.86 -9.46
C LEU A 195 -2.91 15.64 -10.32
#